data_AF-S3CVI2-F1
#
_entry.id   AF-S3CVI2-F1
#
_cell.length_a   1.000
_cell.length_b   1.000
_cell.length_c   1.000
_cell.angle_alpha   90.00
_cell.angle_beta   90.00
_cell.angle_gamma   90.00
#
_symmetry.space_group_name_H-M   'P 1'
#
loop_
_entity.id
_entity.type
_entity.pdbx_description
1 polymer ?
#
loop_
_entity_poly.entity_id
_entity_poly.type
_entity_poly.pdbx_seq_one_letter_code
_entity_poly.pdbx_strand_id
1 'polypeptide(L)'
;MALNKKYAELPDLDSAPDVYETPELTDDNSTAPTGRARSQSTSSSYKDFDNDEDDVSGTSRTSGVFRSRLRPDEARTHFEPARIDARDVDFSDRVTAKRKSYKASSRRQRVKANGTEEYGDSSDDDDGEGLERKLARLRREVEEVKAEVGRRAVGKGASATISKDLEPDVAALSKILDGISTNEGGAVNFAKDLGTGIQANGPPQTVKGTGEPSTYTVTYAPTYQQSHALAKAAEFDGRLAMLEKALGLEPIALNANGTPKAILPTLDTLHRQISLIAETTPSSLDGISRRVRSLTQDADKLHESRKAAKAAQQSLRAGGGDAASDDDEESQETAKIHALYGTLPTIENLAPILPSLLDRLRSLRAIHADAATASESLDAIEKKQIGMAEEIRKWREGLEKVESAFGENETVMSGNIKVVEGWVKELEEKMEQF
;
A
#
# COMPACT_ATOMS: atom_id res chain seq x y z
N MET A 1 -46.15 -18.97 -3.92
CA MET A 1 -45.90 -17.52 -3.91
C MET A 1 -46.39 -16.97 -2.59
N ALA A 2 -45.50 -16.42 -1.77
CA ALA A 2 -45.88 -15.83 -0.49
C ALA A 2 -46.49 -14.45 -0.76
N LEU A 3 -47.81 -14.31 -0.58
CA LEU A 3 -48.46 -13.00 -0.63
C LEU A 3 -47.87 -12.14 0.49
N ASN A 4 -47.14 -11.10 0.11
CA ASN A 4 -46.56 -10.16 1.05
C ASN A 4 -47.68 -9.50 1.86
N LYS A 5 -47.64 -9.63 3.20
CA LYS A 5 -48.66 -9.11 4.12
C LYS A 5 -49.00 -7.62 3.90
N LYS A 6 -48.04 -6.83 3.38
CA LYS A 6 -48.21 -5.41 3.05
C LYS A 6 -49.24 -5.15 1.94
N TYR A 7 -49.47 -6.11 1.04
CA TYR A 7 -50.33 -5.93 -0.15
C TYR A 7 -51.64 -6.73 -0.10
N ALA A 8 -51.87 -7.48 0.98
CA ALA A 8 -53.03 -8.36 1.10
C ALA A 8 -54.37 -7.64 1.29
N GLU A 9 -54.35 -6.37 1.74
CA GLU A 9 -55.55 -5.56 1.98
C GLU A 9 -55.97 -4.73 0.75
N LEU A 10 -55.16 -4.73 -0.31
CA LEU A 10 -55.46 -4.01 -1.55
C LEU A 10 -56.36 -4.89 -2.44
N PRO A 11 -57.55 -4.41 -2.86
CA PRO A 11 -58.34 -5.10 -3.88
C PRO A 11 -57.61 -5.01 -5.24
N ASP A 12 -57.72 -6.08 -6.06
CA ASP A 12 -57.15 -6.19 -7.41
C ASP A 12 -55.62 -6.36 -7.49
N LEU A 13 -55.04 -7.23 -6.65
CA LEU A 13 -53.63 -7.60 -6.74
C LEU A 13 -53.41 -8.74 -7.75
N ASP A 14 -52.57 -8.48 -8.75
CA ASP A 14 -52.19 -9.48 -9.77
C ASP A 14 -51.40 -10.64 -9.14
N SER A 15 -51.80 -11.87 -9.47
CA SER A 15 -51.14 -13.12 -9.05
C SER A 15 -50.29 -13.75 -10.17
N ALA A 16 -50.08 -13.02 -11.26
CA ALA A 16 -49.15 -13.36 -12.32
C ALA A 16 -47.70 -13.54 -11.79
N PRO A 17 -46.84 -14.29 -12.51
CA PRO A 17 -45.42 -14.32 -12.21
C PRO A 17 -44.83 -12.91 -12.25
N ASP A 18 -44.01 -12.60 -11.25
CA ASP A 18 -43.35 -11.30 -11.05
C ASP A 18 -42.42 -10.93 -12.23
N VAL A 19 -41.85 -11.93 -12.89
CA VAL A 19 -40.92 -11.78 -14.00
C VAL A 19 -41.33 -12.70 -15.15
N TYR A 20 -41.59 -12.11 -16.32
CA TYR A 20 -41.74 -12.82 -17.59
C TYR A 20 -40.43 -12.71 -18.37
N GLU A 21 -39.55 -13.70 -18.21
CA GLU A 21 -38.27 -13.75 -18.92
C GLU A 21 -38.27 -14.80 -20.04
N THR A 22 -37.46 -14.56 -21.06
CA THR A 22 -37.15 -15.57 -22.06
C THR A 22 -36.28 -16.66 -21.41
N PRO A 23 -36.40 -17.95 -21.81
CA PRO A 23 -35.56 -19.01 -21.28
C PRO A 23 -34.09 -18.63 -21.37
N GLU A 24 -33.36 -18.82 -20.28
CA GLU A 24 -31.93 -18.53 -20.21
C GLU A 24 -31.21 -19.35 -21.28
N LEU A 25 -30.68 -18.68 -22.30
CA LEU A 25 -29.80 -19.30 -23.28
C LEU A 25 -28.52 -19.63 -22.53
N THR A 26 -28.10 -20.89 -22.56
CA THR A 26 -26.88 -21.36 -21.91
C THR A 26 -25.64 -20.84 -22.63
N ASP A 27 -25.35 -19.55 -22.49
CA ASP A 27 -24.10 -18.92 -22.94
C ASP A 27 -22.87 -19.55 -22.26
N ASP A 28 -23.08 -20.29 -21.16
CA ASP A 28 -22.08 -20.96 -20.34
C ASP A 28 -21.42 -22.21 -20.94
N ASN A 29 -21.86 -22.68 -22.11
CA ASN A 29 -21.19 -23.79 -22.81
C ASN A 29 -20.12 -23.32 -23.83
N SER A 30 -19.92 -22.00 -23.97
CA SER A 30 -18.87 -21.43 -24.81
C SER A 30 -17.56 -21.24 -24.02
N THR A 31 -16.60 -22.12 -24.27
CA THR A 31 -15.16 -21.89 -24.00
C THR A 31 -14.52 -20.92 -24.99
N ALA A 32 -15.30 -20.28 -25.87
CA ALA A 32 -14.79 -19.24 -26.73
C ALA A 32 -14.40 -18.03 -25.87
N PRO A 33 -13.10 -17.69 -25.75
CA PRO A 33 -12.74 -16.43 -25.13
C PRO A 33 -13.33 -15.36 -26.05
N THR A 34 -14.36 -14.65 -25.60
CA THR A 34 -14.79 -13.41 -26.22
C THR A 34 -13.71 -12.37 -25.97
N GLY A 35 -12.59 -12.56 -26.65
CA GLY A 35 -11.47 -11.66 -26.72
C GLY A 35 -11.93 -10.38 -27.37
N ARG A 36 -12.48 -9.47 -26.57
CA ARG A 36 -12.19 -8.05 -26.74
C ARG A 36 -10.68 -7.98 -26.95
N ALA A 37 -10.27 -7.49 -28.12
CA ALA A 37 -8.89 -7.24 -28.47
C ALA A 37 -8.20 -6.59 -27.27
N ARG A 38 -7.43 -7.39 -26.52
CA ARG A 38 -6.58 -6.90 -25.44
C ARG A 38 -5.56 -6.00 -26.12
N SER A 39 -5.77 -4.69 -26.01
CA SER A 39 -4.73 -3.70 -26.18
C SER A 39 -3.55 -4.15 -25.32
N GLN A 40 -2.46 -4.57 -25.98
CA GLN A 40 -1.23 -5.02 -25.31
C GLN A 40 -0.46 -3.81 -24.78
N SER A 41 -1.03 -3.10 -23.83
CA SER A 41 -0.33 -2.02 -23.16
C SER A 41 -1.11 -1.59 -21.94
N THR A 42 -1.12 -2.43 -20.90
CA THR A 42 -1.12 -2.01 -19.50
C THR A 42 -0.82 -3.21 -18.62
N SER A 43 0.32 -3.17 -17.94
CA SER A 43 0.64 -3.99 -16.75
C SER A 43 0.77 -5.51 -16.98
N SER A 44 1.90 -5.95 -17.54
CA SER A 44 2.36 -7.32 -17.23
C SER A 44 2.96 -7.31 -15.82
N SER A 45 2.09 -7.52 -14.85
CA SER A 45 2.49 -8.04 -13.55
C SER A 45 3.34 -9.28 -13.76
N TYR A 46 4.47 -9.31 -13.05
CA TYR A 46 5.46 -10.36 -13.08
C TYR A 46 4.86 -11.75 -12.92
N LYS A 47 5.39 -12.69 -13.71
CA LYS A 47 5.12 -14.14 -13.75
C LYS A 47 3.84 -14.52 -14.49
N ASP A 48 4.00 -14.99 -15.73
CA ASP A 48 3.43 -16.30 -16.10
C ASP A 48 4.00 -16.82 -17.43
N PHE A 49 4.15 -18.15 -17.52
CA PHE A 49 4.53 -19.02 -18.64
C PHE A 49 6.02 -19.15 -18.98
N ASP A 50 6.75 -19.92 -18.17
CA ASP A 50 7.67 -20.94 -18.70
C ASP A 50 6.80 -22.10 -19.20
N ASN A 51 6.26 -21.96 -20.41
CA ASN A 51 5.86 -23.11 -21.21
C ASN A 51 6.89 -23.16 -22.34
N ASP A 52 7.99 -23.87 -22.06
CA ASP A 52 8.90 -24.38 -23.09
C ASP A 52 8.18 -25.52 -23.83
N GLU A 53 7.15 -25.18 -24.59
CA GLU A 53 6.62 -26.05 -25.64
C GLU A 53 6.44 -25.20 -26.90
N ASP A 54 7.21 -25.58 -27.93
CA ASP A 54 7.19 -25.12 -29.32
C ASP A 54 7.97 -23.86 -29.70
N ASP A 55 9.30 -23.91 -29.54
CA ASP A 55 10.21 -23.39 -30.59
C ASP A 55 10.26 -24.33 -31.81
N VAL A 56 9.09 -24.73 -32.34
CA VAL A 56 8.96 -25.63 -33.50
C VAL A 56 8.04 -25.08 -34.60
N SER A 57 7.48 -23.88 -34.46
CA SER A 57 6.85 -23.23 -35.62
C SER A 57 7.43 -21.83 -35.85
N GLY A 58 8.17 -21.71 -36.96
CA GLY A 58 8.84 -20.51 -37.43
C GLY A 58 7.90 -19.37 -37.85
N THR A 59 6.95 -19.00 -37.01
CA THR A 59 5.96 -17.95 -37.27
C THR A 59 6.36 -16.60 -36.66
N SER A 60 7.40 -16.54 -35.81
CA SER A 60 7.98 -15.27 -35.31
C SER A 60 9.18 -14.78 -36.13
N ARG A 61 9.35 -15.24 -37.38
CA ARG A 61 10.32 -14.65 -38.33
C ARG A 61 9.68 -13.71 -39.36
N THR A 62 8.35 -13.54 -39.34
CA THR A 62 7.62 -12.74 -40.34
C THR A 62 7.43 -11.26 -39.95
N SER A 63 7.78 -10.88 -38.72
CA SER A 63 7.99 -9.47 -38.36
C SER A 63 9.45 -9.34 -37.94
N GLY A 64 10.22 -8.41 -38.53
CA GLY A 64 11.61 -8.15 -38.18
C GLY A 64 11.83 -7.58 -36.77
N VAL A 65 10.95 -7.93 -35.83
CA VAL A 65 10.93 -7.47 -34.44
C VAL A 65 11.28 -8.65 -33.55
N PHE A 66 12.48 -8.61 -32.98
CA PHE A 66 12.85 -9.49 -31.87
C PHE A 66 12.11 -9.03 -30.61
N ARG A 67 11.14 -9.83 -30.14
CA ARG A 67 10.42 -9.60 -28.88
C ARG A 67 11.16 -10.27 -27.74
N SER A 68 12.28 -9.71 -27.29
CA SER A 68 12.93 -10.14 -26.06
C SER A 68 12.11 -9.68 -24.85
N ARG A 69 11.65 -10.62 -24.02
CA ARG A 69 10.99 -10.29 -22.75
C ARG A 69 12.04 -9.73 -21.78
N LEU A 70 11.74 -8.59 -21.16
CA LEU A 70 12.58 -8.05 -20.08
C LEU A 70 12.46 -8.97 -18.86
N ARG A 71 13.60 -9.36 -18.28
CA ARG A 71 13.70 -10.04 -16.99
C ARG A 71 14.20 -9.02 -15.96
N PRO A 72 13.31 -8.36 -15.20
CA PRO A 72 13.71 -7.20 -14.40
C PRO A 72 14.62 -7.55 -13.22
N ASP A 73 14.57 -8.79 -12.72
CA ASP A 73 15.45 -9.27 -11.66
C ASP A 73 16.89 -9.42 -12.18
N GLU A 74 17.04 -9.99 -13.39
CA GLU A 74 18.32 -10.11 -14.09
C GLU A 74 18.82 -8.72 -14.53
N ALA A 75 17.95 -7.88 -15.07
CA ALA A 75 18.30 -6.50 -15.40
C ALA A 75 18.75 -5.73 -14.14
N ARG A 76 18.11 -5.94 -12.99
CA ARG A 76 18.46 -5.27 -11.75
C ARG A 76 19.87 -5.64 -11.29
N THR A 77 20.28 -6.90 -11.36
CA THR A 77 21.66 -7.29 -11.00
C THR A 77 22.69 -6.71 -11.98
N HIS A 78 22.33 -6.52 -13.25
CA HIS A 78 23.20 -5.85 -14.23
C HIS A 78 23.39 -4.34 -13.94
N PHE A 79 22.35 -3.65 -13.46
CA PHE A 79 22.39 -2.20 -13.24
C PHE A 79 22.68 -1.79 -11.79
N GLU A 80 22.55 -2.68 -10.80
CA GLU A 80 22.88 -2.42 -9.39
C GLU A 80 24.30 -1.87 -9.14
N PRO A 81 25.39 -2.38 -9.79
CA PRO A 81 26.73 -1.84 -9.57
C PRO A 81 27.00 -0.51 -10.29
N ALA A 82 26.12 -0.08 -11.20
CA ALA A 82 26.28 1.17 -11.93
C ALA A 82 25.71 2.34 -11.11
N ARG A 83 26.58 3.28 -10.72
CA ARG A 83 26.17 4.54 -10.09
C ARG A 83 26.22 5.66 -11.12
N ILE A 84 25.19 6.50 -11.14
CA ILE A 84 25.07 7.60 -12.09
C ILE A 84 25.22 8.91 -11.30
N ASP A 85 26.21 9.72 -11.68
CA ASP A 85 26.35 11.09 -11.19
C ASP A 85 25.63 12.06 -12.13
N ALA A 86 24.74 12.86 -11.55
CA ALA A 86 23.87 13.81 -12.24
C ALA A 86 24.11 15.28 -11.81
N ARG A 87 25.11 15.56 -10.95
CA ARG A 87 25.30 16.88 -10.33
C ARG A 87 25.64 17.99 -11.31
N ASP A 88 26.38 17.67 -12.38
CA ASP A 88 26.90 18.64 -13.34
C ASP A 88 26.26 18.53 -14.73
N VAL A 89 25.08 17.93 -14.85
CA VAL A 89 24.45 17.66 -16.15
C VAL A 89 23.74 18.92 -16.68
N ASP A 90 24.12 19.36 -17.88
CA ASP A 90 23.52 20.52 -18.54
C ASP A 90 23.04 20.11 -19.95
N PHE A 91 21.72 20.07 -20.10
CA PHE A 91 21.02 19.83 -21.37
C PHE A 91 20.56 21.12 -22.06
N SER A 92 20.88 22.29 -21.50
CA SER A 92 20.60 23.53 -22.20
C SER A 92 21.40 23.53 -23.52
N ASP A 93 20.73 23.88 -24.62
CA ASP A 93 21.26 23.80 -25.99
C ASP A 93 22.31 24.89 -26.29
N ARG A 94 23.15 25.19 -25.29
CA ARG A 94 24.22 26.18 -25.34
C ARG A 94 25.35 25.64 -26.21
N VAL A 95 25.38 26.09 -27.46
CA VAL A 95 26.37 25.72 -28.50
C VAL A 95 27.83 26.08 -28.13
N THR A 96 28.06 26.91 -27.11
CA THR A 96 29.40 27.41 -26.74
C THR A 96 30.13 26.59 -25.67
N ALA A 97 29.46 25.65 -25.01
CA ALA A 97 30.07 24.80 -23.97
C ALA A 97 29.95 23.32 -24.35
N LYS A 98 30.95 22.51 -23.99
CA LYS A 98 30.87 21.05 -24.15
C LYS A 98 29.66 20.55 -23.34
N ARG A 99 28.70 19.91 -24.01
CA ARG A 99 27.49 19.33 -23.38
C ARG A 99 27.92 18.43 -22.23
N LYS A 100 27.44 18.72 -21.02
CA LYS A 100 27.72 17.90 -19.84
C LYS A 100 26.62 16.85 -19.72
N SER A 101 26.95 15.59 -20.01
CA SER A 101 26.03 14.44 -19.89
C SER A 101 26.19 13.72 -18.55
N TYR A 102 25.24 12.82 -18.25
CA TYR A 102 25.36 11.90 -17.12
C TYR A 102 26.72 11.16 -17.15
N LYS A 103 27.36 11.04 -15.98
CA LYS A 103 28.57 10.23 -15.81
C LYS A 103 28.17 8.94 -15.10
N ALA A 104 28.32 7.81 -15.79
CA ALA A 104 28.12 6.50 -15.19
C ALA A 104 29.47 5.95 -14.71
N SER A 105 29.62 5.73 -13.40
CA SER A 105 30.75 5.02 -12.83
C SER A 105 30.28 3.61 -12.45
N SER A 106 30.81 2.59 -13.14
CA SER A 106 30.64 1.20 -12.71
C SER A 106 31.80 0.84 -11.82
N ARG A 107 31.55 0.70 -10.51
CA ARG A 107 32.56 0.12 -9.61
C ARG A 107 32.63 -1.37 -9.94
N ARG A 108 33.64 -1.78 -10.70
CA ARG A 108 33.81 -3.17 -11.10
C ARG A 108 34.26 -3.99 -9.88
N GLN A 109 33.30 -4.57 -9.16
CA GLN A 109 33.57 -5.53 -8.09
C GLN A 109 34.04 -6.83 -8.75
N ARG A 110 35.36 -7.04 -8.80
CA ARG A 110 35.93 -8.32 -9.20
C ARG A 110 36.05 -9.19 -7.96
N VAL A 111 35.17 -10.17 -7.83
CA VAL A 111 35.33 -11.24 -6.84
C VAL A 111 36.37 -12.20 -7.37
N LYS A 112 37.54 -12.27 -6.72
CA LYS A 112 38.55 -13.31 -7.00
C LYS A 112 38.05 -14.68 -6.51
N ALA A 113 38.60 -15.77 -7.05
CA ALA A 113 38.24 -17.15 -6.68
C ALA A 113 38.39 -17.50 -5.18
N ASN A 114 38.98 -16.60 -4.37
CA ASN A 114 39.18 -16.74 -2.93
C ASN A 114 38.21 -15.85 -2.09
N GLY A 115 37.10 -15.39 -2.65
CA GLY A 115 36.02 -14.67 -1.94
C GLY A 115 36.38 -13.28 -1.40
N THR A 116 37.57 -12.77 -1.69
CA THR A 116 38.03 -11.44 -1.26
C THR A 116 37.62 -10.40 -2.30
N GLU A 117 36.91 -9.37 -1.85
CA GLU A 117 36.46 -8.25 -2.68
C GLU A 117 37.61 -7.26 -2.87
N GLU A 118 38.15 -7.19 -4.09
CA GLU A 118 39.13 -6.18 -4.46
C GLU A 118 38.40 -4.99 -5.09
N TYR A 119 38.40 -3.87 -4.38
CA TYR A 119 37.95 -2.59 -4.91
C TYR A 119 38.96 -2.14 -5.97
N GLY A 120 38.57 -2.20 -7.24
CA GLY A 120 39.42 -1.76 -8.35
C GLY A 120 39.83 -0.30 -8.21
N ASP A 121 41.15 -0.08 -8.28
CA ASP A 121 41.80 1.23 -8.28
C ASP A 121 41.38 2.05 -9.50
N SER A 122 41.02 3.31 -9.26
CA SER A 122 40.65 4.29 -10.27
C SER A 122 41.87 4.65 -11.11
N SER A 123 42.15 3.83 -12.12
CA SER A 123 43.20 4.06 -13.12
C SER A 123 42.60 3.98 -14.52
N ASP A 124 41.60 4.81 -14.79
CA ASP A 124 41.17 5.09 -16.16
C ASP A 124 40.97 6.61 -16.29
N ASP A 125 42.08 7.23 -16.70
CA ASP A 125 42.23 8.38 -17.58
C ASP A 125 41.17 9.52 -17.54
N ASP A 126 41.69 10.73 -17.29
CA ASP A 126 41.09 12.08 -17.42
C ASP A 126 40.67 12.84 -16.15
N ASP A 127 40.96 12.35 -14.94
CA ASP A 127 40.94 13.20 -13.75
C ASP A 127 42.30 13.87 -13.56
N GLY A 128 42.43 15.09 -14.09
CA GLY A 128 43.56 15.96 -13.80
C GLY A 128 43.76 16.07 -12.30
N GLU A 129 44.86 15.49 -11.79
CA GLU A 129 45.30 15.39 -10.39
C GLU A 129 44.29 15.92 -9.34
N GLY A 130 43.74 15.03 -8.50
CA GLY A 130 42.88 15.43 -7.37
C GLY A 130 43.47 16.59 -6.56
N LEU A 131 42.62 17.44 -5.98
CA LEU A 131 43.03 18.68 -5.31
C LEU A 131 44.13 18.45 -4.26
N GLU A 132 44.04 17.35 -3.53
CA GLU A 132 45.05 16.91 -2.55
C GLU A 132 46.40 16.60 -3.21
N ARG A 133 46.40 15.91 -4.36
CA ARG A 133 47.61 15.60 -5.12
C ARG A 133 48.23 16.85 -5.74
N LYS A 134 47.41 17.79 -6.22
CA LYS A 134 47.84 19.11 -6.70
C LYS A 134 48.47 19.93 -5.56
N LEU A 135 47.87 19.93 -4.38
CA LEU A 135 48.36 20.66 -3.21
C LEU A 135 49.69 20.07 -2.71
N ALA A 136 49.83 18.74 -2.71
CA ALA A 136 51.08 18.07 -2.40
C ALA A 136 52.20 18.40 -3.42
N ARG A 137 51.85 18.46 -4.72
CA ARG A 137 52.81 18.85 -5.77
C ARG A 137 53.27 20.31 -5.63
N LEU A 138 52.32 21.23 -5.45
CA LEU A 138 52.62 22.65 -5.23
C LEU A 138 53.46 22.88 -3.97
N ARG A 139 53.20 22.13 -2.90
CA ARG A 139 54.03 22.17 -1.69
C ARG A 139 55.47 21.80 -1.99
N ARG A 140 55.69 20.74 -2.76
CA ARG A 140 57.04 20.31 -3.17
C ARG A 140 57.72 21.35 -4.06
N GLU A 141 57.00 21.91 -5.03
CA GLU A 141 57.52 22.96 -5.93
C GLU A 141 57.89 24.24 -5.15
N VAL A 142 57.07 24.67 -4.18
CA VAL A 142 57.36 25.84 -3.34
C VAL A 142 58.54 25.57 -2.39
N GLU A 143 58.67 24.35 -1.86
CA GLU A 143 59.81 23.95 -1.04
C GLU A 143 61.11 23.92 -1.85
N GLU A 144 61.06 23.44 -3.10
CA GLU A 144 62.19 23.46 -4.03
C GLU A 144 62.65 24.88 -4.35
N VAL A 145 61.70 25.79 -4.64
CA VAL A 145 61.99 27.22 -4.88
C VAL A 145 62.60 27.88 -3.64
N LYS A 146 62.08 27.59 -2.44
CA LYS A 146 62.63 28.08 -1.18
C LYS A 146 64.08 27.63 -0.96
N ALA A 147 64.37 26.36 -1.26
CA ALA A 147 65.74 25.82 -1.16
C ALA A 147 66.69 26.44 -2.20
N GLU A 148 66.20 26.83 -3.38
CA GLU A 148 67.01 27.51 -4.39
C GLU A 148 67.30 28.98 -4.05
N VAL A 149 66.33 29.70 -3.46
CA VAL A 149 66.55 31.07 -2.95
C VAL A 149 67.56 31.07 -1.78
N GLY A 150 67.44 30.11 -0.85
CA GLY A 150 68.40 29.95 0.25
C GLY A 150 69.82 29.60 -0.23
N ARG A 151 69.96 28.77 -1.27
CA ARG A 151 71.26 28.47 -1.89
C ARG A 151 71.87 29.69 -2.60
N ARG A 152 71.05 30.53 -3.26
CA ARG A 152 71.50 31.79 -3.88
C ARG A 152 71.92 32.85 -2.84
N ALA A 153 71.32 32.87 -1.65
CA ALA A 153 71.69 33.81 -0.58
C ALA A 153 73.09 33.54 0.02
N VAL A 154 73.55 32.29 0.01
CA VAL A 154 74.87 31.90 0.54
C VAL A 154 75.99 32.14 -0.50
N GLY A 155 75.67 32.17 -1.79
CA GLY A 155 76.61 32.52 -2.87
C GLY A 155 76.85 34.02 -2.96
N LYS A 156 77.94 34.54 -2.37
CA LYS A 156 78.37 35.94 -2.52
C LYS A 156 78.68 36.27 -3.98
N GLY A 157 77.77 36.99 -4.65
CA GLY A 157 78.03 37.63 -5.94
C GLY A 157 76.80 38.32 -6.54
N ALA A 158 76.81 39.66 -6.55
CA ALA A 158 76.01 40.62 -7.36
C ALA A 158 74.47 40.49 -7.53
N SER A 159 73.82 39.41 -7.08
CA SER A 159 72.36 39.21 -7.17
C SER A 159 71.68 39.17 -5.80
N ALA A 160 72.32 39.74 -4.76
CA ALA A 160 71.83 39.69 -3.38
C ALA A 160 70.62 40.59 -3.11
N THR A 161 70.40 41.62 -3.93
CA THR A 161 69.29 42.58 -3.76
C THR A 161 67.95 42.00 -4.20
N ILE A 162 67.92 41.23 -5.30
CA ILE A 162 66.67 40.62 -5.81
C ILE A 162 66.25 39.39 -4.98
N SER A 163 67.21 38.60 -4.51
CA SER A 163 66.94 37.41 -3.69
C SER A 163 66.37 37.73 -2.30
N LYS A 164 66.71 38.91 -1.75
CA LYS A 164 66.28 39.33 -0.42
C LYS A 164 64.80 39.76 -0.37
N ASP A 165 64.26 40.22 -1.50
CA ASP A 165 62.84 40.59 -1.64
C ASP A 165 61.95 39.37 -1.95
N LEU A 166 62.50 38.33 -2.60
CA LEU A 166 61.76 37.09 -2.94
C LEU A 166 61.63 36.10 -1.78
N GLU A 167 62.56 36.13 -0.82
CA GLU A 167 62.55 35.27 0.37
C GLU A 167 61.30 35.48 1.27
N PRO A 168 60.88 36.72 1.62
CA PRO A 168 59.65 36.94 2.38
C PRO A 168 58.39 36.52 1.60
N ASP A 169 58.37 36.68 0.27
CA ASP A 169 57.23 36.31 -0.57
C ASP A 169 57.05 34.79 -0.67
N VAL A 170 58.14 34.03 -0.84
CA VAL A 170 58.10 32.55 -0.83
C VAL A 170 57.74 32.02 0.57
N ALA A 171 58.20 32.69 1.63
CA ALA A 171 57.79 32.37 2.99
C ALA A 171 56.29 32.64 3.22
N ALA A 172 55.75 33.74 2.70
CA ALA A 172 54.33 34.05 2.74
C ALA A 172 53.48 33.03 1.96
N LEU A 173 53.92 32.63 0.77
CA LEU A 173 53.30 31.57 -0.04
C LEU A 173 53.24 30.23 0.72
N SER A 174 54.34 29.83 1.38
CA SER A 174 54.36 28.59 2.19
C SER A 174 53.38 28.66 3.38
N LYS A 175 53.28 29.83 4.03
CA LYS A 175 52.36 30.05 5.15
C LYS A 175 50.89 30.04 4.71
N ILE A 176 50.59 30.58 3.53
CA ILE A 176 49.24 30.54 2.94
C ILE A 176 48.88 29.10 2.55
N LEU A 177 49.80 28.35 1.95
CA LEU A 177 49.57 26.95 1.57
C LEU A 177 49.37 26.04 2.80
N ASP A 178 50.14 26.24 3.86
CA ASP A 178 49.95 25.54 5.15
C ASP A 178 48.61 25.95 5.79
N GLY A 179 48.22 27.23 5.71
CA GLY A 179 46.93 27.70 6.19
C GLY A 179 45.74 27.05 5.48
N ILE A 180 45.82 26.88 4.15
CA ILE A 180 44.79 26.20 3.35
C ILE A 180 44.70 24.72 3.74
N SER A 181 45.83 24.04 3.95
CA SER A 181 45.86 22.64 4.40
C SER A 181 45.23 22.44 5.78
N THR A 182 45.46 23.36 6.74
CA THR A 182 44.86 23.25 8.08
C THR A 182 43.35 23.45 8.09
N ASN A 183 42.80 24.18 7.12
CA ASN A 183 41.37 24.44 7.02
C ASN A 183 40.58 23.22 6.52
N GLU A 184 41.20 22.32 5.75
CA GLU A 184 40.55 21.10 5.27
C GLU A 184 40.35 20.05 6.40
N GLY A 185 41.17 20.08 7.45
CA GLY A 185 41.03 19.19 8.61
C GLY A 185 39.80 19.47 9.51
N GLY A 186 39.16 20.64 9.37
CA GLY A 186 38.01 21.03 10.19
C GLY A 186 36.71 20.31 9.86
N ALA A 187 36.54 19.85 8.61
CA ALA A 187 35.30 19.19 8.16
C ALA A 187 35.15 17.75 8.69
N VAL A 188 36.28 17.07 8.96
CA VAL A 188 36.28 15.67 9.44
C VAL A 188 35.77 15.56 10.89
N ASN A 189 35.95 16.62 11.69
CA ASN A 189 35.48 16.65 13.08
C ASN A 189 33.98 16.95 13.18
N PHE A 190 33.42 17.73 12.24
CA PHE A 190 31.98 18.03 12.22
C PHE A 190 31.13 16.79 11.88
N ALA A 191 31.62 15.92 10.99
CA ALA A 191 30.97 14.65 10.68
C ALA A 191 31.00 13.66 11.86
N LYS A 192 32.05 13.73 12.69
CA LYS A 192 32.19 12.91 13.91
C LYS A 192 31.22 13.36 15.01
N ASP A 193 30.99 14.66 15.14
CA ASP A 193 30.06 15.24 16.12
C ASP A 193 28.58 15.02 15.74
N LEU A 194 28.23 15.05 14.45
CA LEU A 194 26.88 14.67 14.01
C LEU A 194 26.60 13.16 14.16
N GLY A 195 27.63 12.31 14.08
CA GLY A 195 27.50 10.86 14.25
C GLY A 195 27.14 10.43 15.68
N THR A 196 27.37 11.28 16.68
CA THR A 196 27.06 11.02 18.10
C THR A 196 25.80 11.75 18.60
N GLY A 197 25.12 12.52 17.75
CA GLY A 197 23.97 13.36 18.10
C GLY A 197 22.60 12.65 18.16
N ILE A 198 22.53 11.34 17.90
CA ILE A 198 21.33 10.53 18.16
C ILE A 198 21.54 9.76 19.47
N GLN A 199 21.81 10.48 20.55
CA GLN A 199 21.66 9.97 21.90
C GLN A 199 20.20 10.16 22.27
N ALA A 200 19.49 9.05 22.42
CA ALA A 200 18.11 8.99 22.87
C ALA A 200 17.90 9.93 24.08
N ASN A 201 16.89 10.79 23.98
CA ASN A 201 16.46 11.67 25.06
C ASN A 201 16.03 10.81 26.28
N GLY A 202 16.98 10.56 27.18
CA GLY A 202 16.76 10.01 28.51
C GLY A 202 17.35 11.00 29.51
N PRO A 203 16.59 11.48 30.50
CA PRO A 203 17.12 12.45 31.46
C PRO A 203 18.26 11.81 32.28
N PRO A 204 19.31 12.58 32.62
CA PRO A 204 20.43 12.09 33.40
C PRO A 204 19.93 11.69 34.80
N GLN A 205 20.17 10.44 35.18
CA GLN A 205 19.87 9.95 36.53
C GLN A 205 20.78 10.66 37.54
N THR A 206 20.23 11.65 38.26
CA THR A 206 20.81 12.17 39.50
C THR A 206 20.42 11.26 40.66
N VAL A 207 21.42 10.94 41.47
CA VAL A 207 21.36 9.97 42.57
C VAL A 207 20.50 10.49 43.75
N LYS A 208 19.51 9.69 44.14
CA LYS A 208 18.79 9.57 45.44
C LYS A 208 18.78 10.76 46.42
N GLY A 209 17.60 11.36 46.59
CA GLY A 209 17.13 11.92 47.86
C GLY A 209 16.15 10.95 48.54
N THR A 210 16.45 10.53 49.77
CA THR A 210 15.58 9.71 50.61
C THR A 210 14.38 10.53 51.11
N GLY A 211 13.15 10.20 50.69
CA GLY A 211 11.95 10.72 51.36
C GLY A 211 10.64 10.89 50.58
N GLU A 212 10.53 10.54 49.30
CA GLU A 212 9.30 10.77 48.51
C GLU A 212 8.89 9.55 47.66
N PRO A 213 7.58 9.34 47.36
CA PRO A 213 7.06 8.10 46.80
C PRO A 213 7.69 7.82 45.43
N SER A 214 8.24 6.61 45.28
CA SER A 214 8.86 6.12 44.06
C SER A 214 7.88 6.23 42.88
N THR A 215 8.05 7.26 42.06
CA THR A 215 7.29 7.42 40.83
C THR A 215 7.92 6.52 39.78
N TYR A 216 7.28 5.39 39.51
CA TYR A 216 7.65 4.52 38.40
C TYR A 216 7.21 5.17 37.10
N THR A 217 8.14 5.83 36.41
CA THR A 217 7.91 6.31 35.04
C THR A 217 8.02 5.12 34.09
N VAL A 218 6.87 4.57 33.68
CA VAL A 218 6.82 3.57 32.61
C VAL A 218 7.07 4.30 31.29
N THR A 219 8.29 4.20 30.77
CA THR A 219 8.64 4.68 29.42
C THR A 219 8.09 3.71 28.38
N TYR A 220 6.85 3.95 27.97
CA TYR A 220 6.21 3.22 26.89
C TYR A 220 6.40 3.95 25.56
N ALA A 221 7.03 3.30 24.58
CA ALA A 221 7.18 3.82 23.21
C ALA A 221 6.03 3.26 22.33
N PRO A 222 4.95 4.03 22.08
CA PRO A 222 3.77 3.54 21.36
C PRO A 222 4.06 3.18 19.90
N THR A 223 5.07 3.80 19.27
CA THR A 223 5.48 3.52 17.90
C THR A 223 6.02 2.10 17.71
N TYR A 224 6.66 1.54 18.75
CA TYR A 224 7.23 0.19 18.70
C TYR A 224 6.15 -0.90 18.61
N GLN A 225 4.98 -0.68 19.22
CA GLN A 225 3.88 -1.63 19.13
C GLN A 225 3.24 -1.65 17.75
N GLN A 226 3.04 -0.47 17.14
CA GLN A 226 2.49 -0.37 15.80
C GLN A 226 3.44 -1.02 14.79
N SER A 227 4.74 -0.74 14.86
CA SER A 227 5.73 -1.38 13.98
C SER A 227 5.79 -2.90 14.18
N HIS A 228 5.68 -3.38 15.41
CA HIS A 228 5.68 -4.82 15.69
C HIS A 228 4.40 -5.52 15.23
N ALA A 229 3.23 -4.87 15.36
CA ALA A 229 1.97 -5.38 14.82
C ALA A 229 2.00 -5.42 13.27
N LEU A 230 2.53 -4.39 12.63
CA LEU A 230 2.72 -4.34 11.17
C LEU A 230 3.72 -5.38 10.69
N ALA A 231 4.83 -5.58 11.41
CA ALA A 231 5.80 -6.63 11.09
C ALA A 231 5.18 -8.02 11.16
N LYS A 232 4.37 -8.29 12.19
CA LYS A 232 3.61 -9.55 12.30
C LYS A 232 2.59 -9.70 11.17
N ALA A 233 1.87 -8.64 10.82
CA ALA A 233 0.94 -8.67 9.69
C ALA A 233 1.65 -8.97 8.37
N ALA A 234 2.84 -8.40 8.14
CA ALA A 234 3.66 -8.69 6.96
C ALA A 234 4.19 -10.14 6.94
N GLU A 235 4.52 -10.71 8.10
CA GLU A 235 4.88 -12.13 8.21
C GLU A 235 3.70 -13.05 7.85
N PHE A 236 2.50 -12.74 8.35
CA PHE A 236 1.28 -13.46 7.98
C PHE A 236 0.96 -13.32 6.49
N ASP A 237 1.11 -12.13 5.92
CA ASP A 237 0.93 -11.88 4.49
C ASP A 237 1.94 -12.65 3.65
N GLY A 238 3.21 -12.67 4.04
CA GLY A 238 4.23 -13.50 3.40
C GLY A 238 3.91 -15.00 3.47
N ARG A 239 3.41 -15.49 4.60
CA ARG A 239 2.95 -16.88 4.75
C ARG A 239 1.69 -17.16 3.93
N LEU A 240 0.76 -16.22 3.87
CA LEU A 240 -0.45 -16.30 3.05
C LEU A 240 -0.08 -16.37 1.57
N ALA A 241 0.81 -15.49 1.10
CA ALA A 241 1.31 -15.50 -0.28
C ALA A 241 2.04 -16.80 -0.64
N MET A 242 2.79 -17.40 0.31
CA MET A 242 3.37 -18.73 0.11
C MET A 242 2.30 -19.82 -0.01
N LEU A 243 1.24 -19.76 0.80
CA LEU A 243 0.11 -20.69 0.73
C LEU A 243 -0.69 -20.49 -0.56
N GLU A 244 -0.95 -19.26 -0.97
CA GLU A 244 -1.63 -18.91 -2.22
C GLU A 244 -0.83 -19.38 -3.42
N LYS A 245 0.50 -19.19 -3.40
CA LYS A 245 1.39 -19.71 -4.44
C LYS A 245 1.39 -21.24 -4.48
N ALA A 246 1.38 -21.90 -3.33
CA ALA A 246 1.34 -23.37 -3.25
C ALA A 246 -0.02 -23.95 -3.69
N LEU A 247 -1.11 -23.24 -3.39
CA LEU A 247 -2.47 -23.61 -3.79
C LEU A 247 -2.78 -23.21 -5.24
N GLY A 248 -2.01 -22.27 -5.81
CA GLY A 248 -2.18 -21.81 -7.18
C GLY A 248 -3.59 -21.27 -7.45
N LEU A 249 -4.19 -20.58 -6.47
CA LEU A 249 -5.53 -20.00 -6.59
C LEU A 249 -5.46 -18.78 -7.54
N GLU A 250 -5.37 -19.04 -8.84
CA GLU A 250 -5.61 -18.00 -9.84
C GLU A 250 -7.07 -17.54 -9.78
N PRO A 251 -7.37 -16.27 -10.14
CA PRO A 251 -8.73 -15.79 -10.32
C PRO A 251 -9.51 -16.53 -11.43
N ILE A 252 -8.85 -17.43 -12.17
CA ILE A 252 -9.43 -18.31 -13.19
C ILE A 252 -10.02 -19.60 -12.56
N ALA A 253 -9.64 -19.95 -11.34
CA ALA A 253 -10.17 -21.11 -10.61
C ALA A 253 -11.46 -20.78 -9.81
N LEU A 254 -12.12 -19.67 -10.13
CA LEU A 254 -13.42 -19.32 -9.62
C LEU A 254 -14.48 -20.08 -10.43
N ASN A 255 -15.37 -20.79 -9.73
CA ASN A 255 -16.57 -21.33 -10.36
C ASN A 255 -17.46 -20.19 -10.86
N ALA A 256 -18.50 -20.49 -11.66
CA ALA A 256 -19.48 -19.50 -12.15
C ALA A 256 -20.04 -18.57 -11.05
N ASN A 257 -20.02 -19.01 -9.78
CA ASN A 257 -20.50 -18.26 -8.61
C ASN A 257 -19.41 -17.42 -7.91
N GLY A 258 -18.23 -17.25 -8.50
CA GLY A 258 -17.15 -16.46 -7.90
C GLY A 258 -16.50 -17.07 -6.65
N THR A 259 -16.74 -18.35 -6.36
CA THR A 259 -16.11 -19.08 -5.26
C THR A 259 -14.96 -19.95 -5.78
N PRO A 260 -13.83 -20.06 -5.04
CA PRO A 260 -12.74 -20.92 -5.45
C PRO A 260 -13.24 -22.37 -5.52
N LYS A 261 -12.91 -23.07 -6.60
CA LYS A 261 -13.21 -24.50 -6.73
C LYS A 261 -12.61 -25.25 -5.53
N ALA A 262 -13.46 -25.94 -4.77
CA ALA A 262 -13.00 -26.67 -3.60
C ALA A 262 -12.00 -27.75 -4.04
N ILE A 263 -10.75 -27.64 -3.58
CA ILE A 263 -9.66 -28.54 -3.97
C ILE A 263 -9.87 -29.93 -3.34
N LEU A 264 -10.42 -29.98 -2.12
CA LEU A 264 -10.66 -31.22 -1.39
C LEU A 264 -11.55 -32.24 -2.13
N PRO A 265 -12.74 -31.89 -2.66
CA PRO A 265 -13.53 -32.86 -3.43
C PRO A 265 -12.82 -33.30 -4.71
N THR A 266 -12.06 -32.43 -5.38
CA THR A 266 -11.28 -32.85 -6.56
C THR A 266 -10.16 -33.82 -6.19
N LEU A 267 -9.47 -33.59 -5.07
CA LEU A 267 -8.45 -34.49 -4.54
C LEU A 267 -9.05 -35.82 -4.09
N ASP A 268 -10.22 -35.81 -3.44
CA ASP A 268 -10.95 -37.03 -3.06
C ASP A 268 -11.41 -37.81 -4.30
N THR A 269 -11.87 -37.13 -5.35
CA THR A 269 -12.19 -37.82 -6.63
C THR A 269 -10.97 -38.43 -7.28
N LEU A 270 -9.84 -37.71 -7.33
CA LEU A 270 -8.58 -38.24 -7.87
C LEU A 270 -8.04 -39.37 -7.01
N HIS A 271 -8.13 -39.25 -5.69
CA HIS A 271 -7.75 -40.29 -4.76
C HIS A 271 -8.59 -41.55 -4.97
N ARG A 272 -9.92 -41.43 -5.10
CA ARG A 272 -10.79 -42.56 -5.43
C ARG A 272 -10.44 -43.19 -6.78
N GLN A 273 -10.15 -42.38 -7.80
CA GLN A 273 -9.72 -42.88 -9.11
C GLN A 273 -8.38 -43.63 -9.04
N ILE A 274 -7.40 -43.10 -8.31
CA ILE A 274 -6.09 -43.74 -8.10
C ILE A 274 -6.24 -45.01 -7.28
N SER A 275 -7.04 -44.99 -6.21
CA SER A 275 -7.32 -46.17 -5.39
C SER A 275 -8.06 -47.25 -6.19
N LEU A 276 -8.98 -46.88 -7.08
CA LEU A 276 -9.59 -47.83 -8.01
C LEU A 276 -8.55 -48.44 -8.95
N ILE A 277 -7.63 -47.66 -9.51
CA ILE A 277 -6.58 -48.19 -10.39
C ILE A 277 -5.58 -49.05 -9.61
N ALA A 278 -5.31 -48.72 -8.35
CA ALA A 278 -4.36 -49.43 -7.49
C ALA A 278 -4.93 -50.74 -6.91
N GLU A 279 -6.20 -50.74 -6.50
CA GLU A 279 -6.86 -51.92 -5.90
C GLU A 279 -7.51 -52.84 -6.94
N THR A 280 -7.88 -52.33 -8.12
CA THR A 280 -8.60 -53.13 -9.13
C THR A 280 -7.69 -53.56 -10.29
N THR A 281 -7.27 -54.82 -10.28
CA THR A 281 -6.81 -55.52 -11.49
C THR A 281 -7.94 -55.56 -12.54
N PRO A 282 -7.66 -55.44 -13.85
CA PRO A 282 -8.67 -55.34 -14.90
C PRO A 282 -9.68 -56.52 -14.93
N SER A 283 -9.31 -57.69 -14.40
CA SER A 283 -10.18 -58.85 -14.25
C SER A 283 -11.27 -58.71 -13.17
N SER A 284 -11.02 -57.95 -12.09
CA SER A 284 -12.02 -57.72 -11.04
C SER A 284 -13.04 -56.64 -11.44
N LEU A 285 -12.64 -55.66 -12.25
CA LEU A 285 -13.53 -54.65 -12.84
C LEU A 285 -14.59 -55.29 -13.75
N ASP A 286 -14.20 -56.24 -14.60
CA ASP A 286 -15.16 -56.95 -15.46
C ASP A 286 -16.13 -57.81 -14.65
N GLY A 287 -15.66 -58.44 -13.57
CA GLY A 287 -16.51 -59.22 -12.66
C GLY A 287 -17.52 -58.34 -11.90
N ILE A 288 -17.09 -57.18 -11.41
CA ILE A 288 -17.95 -56.20 -10.74
C ILE A 288 -18.93 -55.59 -11.74
N SER A 289 -18.51 -55.22 -12.95
CA SER A 289 -19.39 -54.67 -13.99
C SER A 289 -20.51 -55.65 -14.37
N ARG A 290 -20.22 -56.95 -14.44
CA ARG A 290 -21.24 -58.00 -14.66
C ARG A 290 -22.21 -58.10 -13.48
N ARG A 291 -21.72 -58.05 -12.24
CA ARG A 291 -22.57 -58.06 -11.04
C ARG A 291 -23.44 -56.80 -10.93
N VAL A 292 -22.90 -55.64 -11.26
CA VAL A 292 -23.66 -54.38 -11.32
C VAL A 292 -24.74 -54.44 -12.40
N ARG A 293 -24.45 -55.00 -13.57
CA ARG A 293 -25.48 -55.26 -14.61
C ARG A 293 -26.56 -56.22 -14.14
N SER A 294 -26.20 -57.26 -13.39
CA SER A 294 -27.19 -58.16 -12.78
C SER A 294 -28.03 -57.45 -11.73
N LEU A 295 -27.41 -56.67 -10.83
CA LEU A 295 -28.10 -55.95 -9.77
C LEU A 295 -28.99 -54.84 -10.31
N THR A 296 -28.58 -54.13 -11.37
CA THR A 296 -29.43 -53.13 -12.04
C THR A 296 -30.62 -53.81 -12.70
N GLN A 297 -30.41 -54.93 -13.41
CA GLN A 297 -31.51 -55.71 -13.97
C GLN A 297 -32.47 -56.22 -12.89
N ASP A 298 -31.97 -56.67 -11.74
CA ASP A 298 -32.81 -57.14 -10.63
C ASP A 298 -33.51 -55.99 -9.90
N ALA A 299 -32.88 -54.82 -9.80
CA ALA A 299 -33.49 -53.59 -9.30
C ALA A 299 -34.60 -53.08 -10.24
N ASP A 300 -34.39 -53.15 -11.55
CA ASP A 300 -35.41 -52.79 -12.55
C ASP A 300 -36.60 -53.74 -12.49
N LYS A 301 -36.38 -55.05 -12.33
CA LYS A 301 -37.46 -56.02 -12.09
C LYS A 301 -38.21 -55.72 -10.79
N LEU A 302 -37.51 -55.32 -9.72
CA LEU A 302 -38.13 -54.94 -8.45
C LEU A 302 -38.91 -53.62 -8.58
N HIS A 303 -38.39 -52.67 -9.34
CA HIS A 303 -39.09 -51.42 -9.62
C HIS A 303 -40.36 -51.67 -10.45
N GLU A 304 -40.28 -52.51 -11.47
CA GLU A 304 -41.44 -52.91 -12.27
C GLU A 304 -42.47 -53.69 -11.43
N SER A 305 -42.01 -54.57 -10.53
CA SER A 305 -42.92 -55.29 -9.62
C SER A 305 -43.57 -54.37 -8.59
N ARG A 306 -42.84 -53.38 -8.05
CA ARG A 306 -43.41 -52.32 -7.20
C ARG A 306 -44.39 -51.44 -7.94
N LYS A 307 -44.08 -51.07 -9.19
CA LYS A 307 -44.98 -50.27 -10.04
C LYS A 307 -46.25 -51.05 -10.38
N ALA A 308 -46.13 -52.33 -10.71
CA ALA A 308 -47.25 -53.23 -10.93
C ALA A 308 -48.09 -53.43 -9.66
N ALA A 309 -47.46 -53.57 -8.49
CA ALA A 309 -48.15 -53.66 -7.20
C ALA A 309 -48.90 -52.35 -6.87
N LYS A 310 -48.27 -51.19 -7.10
CA LYS A 310 -48.89 -49.88 -6.91
C LYS A 310 -50.05 -49.64 -7.88
N ALA A 311 -49.91 -50.05 -9.15
CA ALA A 311 -50.99 -50.01 -10.13
C ALA A 311 -52.16 -50.95 -9.77
N ALA A 312 -51.86 -52.14 -9.25
CA ALA A 312 -52.86 -53.06 -8.73
C ALA A 312 -53.59 -52.48 -7.51
N GLN A 313 -52.86 -51.88 -6.57
CA GLN A 313 -53.44 -51.17 -5.43
C GLN A 313 -54.30 -49.97 -5.86
N GLN A 314 -53.88 -49.23 -6.89
CA GLN A 314 -54.67 -48.13 -7.45
C GLN A 314 -55.95 -48.63 -8.15
N SER A 315 -55.89 -49.78 -8.83
CA SER A 315 -57.08 -50.41 -9.44
C SER A 315 -58.05 -50.97 -8.39
N LEU A 316 -57.54 -51.48 -7.26
CA LEU A 316 -58.33 -51.92 -6.12
C LEU A 316 -58.98 -50.72 -5.40
N ARG A 317 -58.29 -49.58 -5.30
CA ARG A 317 -58.83 -48.30 -4.80
C ARG A 317 -59.95 -47.76 -5.70
N ALA A 318 -59.79 -47.81 -7.02
CA ALA A 318 -60.85 -47.43 -7.97
C ALA A 318 -62.12 -48.30 -7.85
N GLY A 319 -62.00 -49.48 -7.23
CA GLY A 319 -63.10 -50.38 -6.89
C GLY A 319 -63.82 -50.09 -5.56
N GLY A 320 -63.51 -48.99 -4.87
CA GLY A 320 -64.30 -48.53 -3.71
C GLY A 320 -63.76 -48.92 -2.32
N GLY A 321 -62.44 -49.05 -2.15
CA GLY A 321 -61.80 -49.24 -0.85
C GLY A 321 -61.44 -47.90 -0.18
N ASP A 322 -62.10 -47.59 0.94
CA ASP A 322 -61.90 -46.40 1.79
C ASP A 322 -60.57 -46.47 2.57
N ALA A 323 -59.45 -46.21 1.87
CA ALA A 323 -58.11 -46.11 2.45
C ALA A 323 -57.40 -44.81 2.00
N ALA A 324 -58.16 -43.74 1.81
CA ALA A 324 -57.69 -42.52 1.13
C ALA A 324 -56.90 -41.54 2.02
N SER A 325 -56.91 -41.65 3.35
CA SER A 325 -56.26 -40.66 4.23
C SER A 325 -54.74 -40.76 4.27
N ASP A 326 -54.19 -41.97 4.43
CA ASP A 326 -52.78 -42.10 4.81
C ASP A 326 -51.81 -41.85 3.65
N ASP A 327 -52.15 -42.26 2.41
CA ASP A 327 -51.30 -42.06 1.23
C ASP A 327 -51.28 -40.58 0.74
N ASP A 328 -52.37 -39.83 0.93
CA ASP A 328 -52.44 -38.43 0.51
C ASP A 328 -51.66 -37.53 1.49
N GLU A 329 -51.68 -37.86 2.79
CA GLU A 329 -50.83 -37.23 3.79
C GLU A 329 -49.36 -37.58 3.56
N GLU A 330 -49.03 -38.84 3.30
CA GLU A 330 -47.66 -39.29 3.01
C GLU A 330 -47.14 -38.70 1.68
N SER A 331 -47.99 -38.52 0.66
CA SER A 331 -47.64 -37.82 -0.58
C SER A 331 -47.44 -36.32 -0.39
N GLN A 332 -48.20 -35.68 0.50
CA GLN A 332 -48.01 -34.26 0.82
C GLN A 332 -46.78 -34.03 1.69
N GLU A 333 -46.50 -34.93 2.64
CA GLU A 333 -45.30 -34.90 3.48
C GLU A 333 -44.05 -35.14 2.64
N THR A 334 -44.06 -36.12 1.74
CA THR A 334 -42.94 -36.32 0.80
C THR A 334 -42.75 -35.13 -0.13
N ALA A 335 -43.81 -34.48 -0.62
CA ALA A 335 -43.69 -33.24 -1.39
C ALA A 335 -43.08 -32.09 -0.57
N LYS A 336 -43.47 -31.93 0.71
CA LYS A 336 -42.88 -30.95 1.63
C LYS A 336 -41.41 -31.27 1.92
N ILE A 337 -41.07 -32.55 2.12
CA ILE A 337 -39.69 -33.01 2.34
C ILE A 337 -38.86 -32.76 1.09
N HIS A 338 -39.37 -33.02 -0.11
CA HIS A 338 -38.68 -32.70 -1.37
C HIS A 338 -38.50 -31.19 -1.54
N ALA A 339 -39.46 -30.36 -1.15
CA ALA A 339 -39.31 -28.92 -1.12
C ALA A 339 -38.23 -28.46 -0.13
N LEU A 340 -38.20 -29.03 1.08
CA LEU A 340 -37.16 -28.76 2.09
C LEU A 340 -35.77 -29.21 1.60
N TYR A 341 -35.70 -30.39 0.99
CA TYR A 341 -34.48 -30.91 0.38
C TYR A 341 -34.01 -30.02 -0.77
N GLY A 342 -34.91 -29.38 -1.52
CA GLY A 342 -34.57 -28.36 -2.50
C GLY A 342 -34.01 -27.07 -1.89
N THR A 343 -34.43 -26.70 -0.68
CA THR A 343 -33.88 -25.54 0.06
C THR A 343 -32.60 -25.86 0.85
N LEU A 344 -32.27 -27.13 1.04
CA LEU A 344 -31.10 -27.54 1.81
C LEU A 344 -29.77 -27.13 1.14
N PRO A 345 -29.57 -27.32 -0.18
CA PRO A 345 -28.36 -26.87 -0.86
C PRO A 345 -28.09 -25.37 -0.73
N THR A 346 -29.14 -24.53 -0.71
CA THR A 346 -28.96 -23.08 -0.55
C THR A 346 -28.51 -22.74 0.87
N ILE A 347 -29.05 -23.43 1.88
CA ILE A 347 -28.63 -23.28 3.27
C ILE A 347 -27.22 -23.84 3.50
N GLU A 348 -26.89 -25.01 2.94
CA GLU A 348 -25.56 -25.62 3.03
C GLU A 348 -24.47 -24.75 2.40
N ASN A 349 -24.78 -24.04 1.31
CA ASN A 349 -23.85 -23.09 0.70
C ASN A 349 -23.69 -21.79 1.52
N LEU A 350 -24.73 -21.35 2.23
CA LEU A 350 -24.70 -20.12 3.03
C LEU A 350 -24.14 -20.32 4.45
N ALA A 351 -24.31 -21.52 5.02
CA ALA A 351 -23.85 -21.90 6.35
C ALA A 351 -22.34 -21.64 6.59
N PRO A 352 -21.41 -22.00 5.68
CA PRO A 352 -19.97 -21.77 5.91
C PRO A 352 -19.57 -20.29 5.80
N ILE A 353 -20.39 -19.45 5.14
CA ILE A 353 -20.09 -18.03 4.94
C ILE A 353 -20.53 -17.21 6.17
N LEU A 354 -21.54 -17.67 6.91
CA LEU A 354 -22.14 -16.96 8.04
C LEU A 354 -21.13 -16.63 9.17
N PRO A 355 -20.25 -17.55 9.62
CA PRO A 355 -19.23 -17.23 10.63
C PRO A 355 -18.28 -16.11 10.18
N SER A 356 -17.82 -16.16 8.93
CA SER A 356 -16.91 -15.13 8.39
C SER A 356 -17.58 -13.77 8.27
N LEU A 357 -18.88 -13.72 7.91
CA LEU A 357 -19.65 -12.49 7.90
C LEU A 357 -19.89 -11.96 9.30
N LEU A 358 -20.09 -12.82 10.28
CA LEU A 358 -20.25 -12.43 11.69
C LEU A 358 -18.95 -11.84 12.24
N ASP A 359 -17.80 -12.45 11.94
CA ASP A 359 -16.49 -11.92 12.31
C ASP A 359 -16.20 -10.59 11.63
N ARG A 360 -16.54 -10.46 10.33
CA ARG A 360 -16.45 -9.18 9.61
C ARG A 360 -17.37 -8.14 10.24
N LEU A 361 -18.62 -8.45 10.53
CA LEU A 361 -19.56 -7.55 11.21
C LEU A 361 -19.08 -7.17 12.61
N ARG A 362 -18.41 -8.07 13.34
CA ARG A 362 -17.83 -7.78 14.66
C ARG A 362 -16.66 -6.81 14.56
N SER A 363 -15.78 -6.96 13.57
CA SER A 363 -14.72 -5.98 13.30
C SER A 363 -15.29 -4.64 12.82
N LEU A 364 -16.29 -4.67 11.95
CA LEU A 364 -16.96 -3.50 11.40
C LEU A 364 -17.82 -2.78 12.44
N ARG A 365 -18.30 -3.48 13.48
CA ARG A 365 -19.08 -2.89 14.59
C ARG A 365 -18.32 -1.79 15.30
N ALA A 366 -17.01 -1.95 15.49
CA ALA A 366 -16.18 -0.89 16.09
C ALA A 366 -16.19 0.35 15.20
N ILE A 367 -15.96 0.16 13.89
CA ILE A 367 -15.98 1.26 12.91
C ILE A 367 -17.36 1.90 12.81
N HIS A 368 -18.45 1.14 12.85
CA HIS A 368 -19.81 1.68 12.84
C HIS A 368 -20.13 2.46 14.11
N ALA A 369 -19.67 2.01 15.29
CA ALA A 369 -19.81 2.74 16.53
C ALA A 369 -19.00 4.05 16.51
N ASP A 370 -17.76 3.99 16.01
CA ASP A 370 -16.91 5.16 15.83
C ASP A 370 -17.52 6.15 14.82
N ALA A 371 -18.11 5.66 13.73
CA ALA A 371 -18.81 6.50 12.75
C ALA A 371 -20.05 7.17 13.36
N ALA A 372 -20.83 6.45 14.17
CA ALA A 372 -21.99 7.02 14.86
C ALA A 372 -21.58 8.10 15.87
N THR A 373 -20.54 7.84 16.68
CA THR A 373 -20.01 8.84 17.62
C THR A 373 -19.37 10.03 16.90
N ALA A 374 -18.72 9.81 15.75
CA ALA A 374 -18.20 10.88 14.92
C ALA A 374 -19.34 11.77 14.38
N SER A 375 -20.43 11.18 13.87
CA SER A 375 -21.61 11.95 13.45
C SER A 375 -22.22 12.76 14.58
N GLU A 376 -22.35 12.18 15.78
CA GLU A 376 -22.87 12.90 16.96
C GLU A 376 -21.92 14.03 17.39
N SER A 377 -20.61 13.80 17.35
CA SER A 377 -19.60 14.83 17.66
C SER A 377 -19.62 15.97 16.64
N LEU A 378 -19.89 15.67 15.37
CA LEU A 378 -20.00 16.65 14.29
C LEU A 378 -21.27 17.49 14.48
N ASP A 379 -22.40 16.86 14.78
CA ASP A 379 -23.65 17.56 15.11
C ASP A 379 -23.48 18.45 16.34
N ALA A 380 -22.72 18.00 17.34
CA ALA A 380 -22.41 18.79 18.53
C ALA A 380 -21.50 19.99 18.23
N ILE A 381 -20.52 19.82 17.34
CA ILE A 381 -19.65 20.91 16.86
C ILE A 381 -20.45 21.90 16.03
N GLU A 382 -21.34 21.44 15.15
CA GLU A 382 -22.21 22.30 14.34
C GLU A 382 -23.10 23.17 15.25
N LYS A 383 -23.75 22.58 16.25
CA LYS A 383 -24.54 23.34 17.24
C LYS A 383 -23.70 24.38 17.98
N LYS A 384 -22.48 24.04 18.38
CA LYS A 384 -21.55 25.01 19.01
C LYS A 384 -21.13 26.12 18.05
N GLN A 385 -20.91 25.80 16.78
CA GLN A 385 -20.56 26.79 15.76
C GLN A 385 -21.71 27.76 15.50
N ILE A 386 -22.94 27.26 15.41
CA ILE A 386 -24.15 28.10 15.31
C ILE A 386 -24.27 29.00 16.55
N GLY A 387 -24.12 28.45 17.75
CA GLY A 387 -24.14 29.24 19.00
C GLY A 387 -23.05 30.32 19.04
N MET A 388 -21.82 29.98 18.66
CA MET A 388 -20.70 30.94 18.59
C MET A 388 -20.96 32.03 17.53
N ALA A 389 -21.56 31.69 16.39
CA ALA A 389 -21.93 32.68 15.37
C ALA A 389 -23.00 33.65 15.90
N GLU A 390 -23.98 33.16 16.66
CA GLU A 390 -24.96 34.01 17.34
C GLU A 390 -24.34 34.90 18.40
N GLU A 391 -23.40 34.38 19.19
CA GLU A 391 -22.66 35.16 20.17
C GLU A 391 -21.85 36.25 19.48
N ILE A 392 -21.10 35.94 18.43
CA ILE A 392 -20.35 36.92 17.63
C ILE A 392 -21.27 38.01 17.09
N ARG A 393 -22.48 37.66 16.62
CA ARG A 393 -23.49 38.65 16.20
C ARG A 393 -23.88 39.56 17.37
N LYS A 394 -24.17 39.01 18.54
CA LYS A 394 -24.48 39.79 19.76
C LYS A 394 -23.32 40.70 20.18
N TRP A 395 -22.08 40.23 20.08
CA TRP A 395 -20.87 41.03 20.34
C TRP A 395 -20.73 42.19 19.35
N ARG A 396 -21.01 41.96 18.06
CA ARG A 396 -21.02 43.03 17.05
C ARG A 396 -22.09 44.08 17.34
N GLU A 397 -23.32 43.67 17.63
CA GLU A 397 -24.41 44.58 18.00
C GLU A 397 -24.11 45.33 19.30
N GLY A 398 -23.48 44.66 20.27
CA GLY A 398 -23.01 45.29 21.50
C GLY A 398 -21.92 46.34 21.24
N LEU A 399 -20.97 46.02 20.37
CA LEU A 399 -19.89 46.94 19.99
C LEU A 399 -20.44 48.15 19.21
N GLU A 400 -21.38 47.95 18.30
CA GLU A 400 -22.05 49.03 17.56
C GLU A 400 -22.80 49.99 18.51
N LYS A 401 -23.48 49.46 19.53
CA LYS A 401 -24.11 50.27 20.57
C LYS A 401 -23.10 51.04 21.42
N VAL A 402 -21.95 50.43 21.72
CA VAL A 402 -20.87 51.10 22.45
C VAL A 402 -20.23 52.18 21.59
N GLU A 403 -20.05 51.93 20.29
CA GLU A 403 -19.53 52.89 19.32
C GLU A 403 -20.48 54.07 19.16
N SER A 404 -21.80 53.82 19.03
CA SER A 404 -22.79 54.90 18.97
C SER A 404 -22.84 55.70 20.27
N ALA A 405 -22.83 55.04 21.43
CA ALA A 405 -22.79 55.71 22.72
C ALA A 405 -21.49 56.50 22.95
N PHE A 406 -20.36 56.00 22.44
CA PHE A 406 -19.09 56.71 22.48
C PHE A 406 -19.10 57.94 21.57
N GLY A 407 -19.65 57.83 20.35
CA GLY A 407 -19.84 58.97 19.46
C GLY A 407 -20.78 60.04 20.05
N GLU A 408 -21.90 59.63 20.65
CA GLU A 408 -22.78 60.54 21.40
C GLU A 408 -22.02 61.21 22.56
N ASN A 409 -21.27 60.44 23.36
CA ASN A 409 -20.47 61.00 24.45
C ASN A 409 -19.37 61.94 23.94
N GLU A 410 -18.71 61.64 22.83
CA GLU A 410 -17.73 62.51 22.19
C GLU A 410 -18.38 63.83 21.76
N THR A 411 -19.58 63.79 21.18
CA THR A 411 -20.31 65.01 20.81
C THR A 411 -20.69 65.83 22.04
N VAL A 412 -21.21 65.19 23.10
CA VAL A 412 -21.55 65.84 24.38
C VAL A 412 -20.30 66.42 25.04
N MET A 413 -19.18 65.68 25.05
CA MET A 413 -17.90 66.12 25.60
C MET A 413 -17.34 67.31 24.81
N SER A 414 -17.41 67.28 23.48
CA SER A 414 -17.02 68.42 22.63
C SER A 414 -17.92 69.64 22.86
N GLY A 415 -19.22 69.43 23.11
CA GLY A 415 -20.16 70.47 23.51
C GLY A 415 -19.80 71.07 24.87
N ASN A 416 -19.53 70.22 25.86
CA ASN A 416 -19.09 70.63 27.19
C ASN A 416 -17.76 71.39 27.15
N ILE A 417 -16.78 70.93 26.36
CA ILE A 417 -15.50 71.63 26.17
C ILE A 417 -15.73 73.01 25.57
N LYS A 418 -16.60 73.15 24.57
CA LYS A 418 -16.94 74.47 23.99
C LYS A 418 -17.62 75.39 25.00
N VAL A 419 -18.49 74.86 25.85
CA VAL A 419 -19.12 75.63 26.93
C VAL A 419 -18.08 76.09 27.95
N VAL A 420 -17.18 75.20 28.36
CA VAL A 420 -16.06 75.54 29.26
C VAL A 420 -15.10 76.54 28.61
N GLU A 421 -14.78 76.39 27.32
CA GLU A 421 -13.98 77.36 26.56
C GLU A 421 -14.67 78.73 26.51
N GLY A 422 -15.99 78.76 26.32
CA GLY A 422 -16.80 79.98 26.43
C GLY A 422 -16.68 80.62 27.82
N TRP A 423 -16.82 79.83 28.89
CA TRP A 423 -16.63 80.33 30.26
C TRP A 423 -15.21 80.83 30.53
N VAL A 424 -14.18 80.16 30.00
CA VAL A 424 -12.78 80.60 30.12
C VAL A 424 -12.57 81.92 29.37
N LYS A 425 -13.09 82.06 28.15
CA LYS A 425 -13.02 83.32 27.39
C LYS A 425 -13.75 84.46 28.09
N GLU A 426 -14.94 84.22 28.63
CA GLU A 426 -15.65 85.21 29.44
C GLU A 426 -14.87 85.60 30.70
N LEU A 427 -14.15 84.65 31.31
CA LEU A 427 -13.29 84.91 32.45
C LEU A 427 -12.04 85.70 32.06
N GLU A 428 -11.44 85.40 30.90
CA GLU A 428 -10.33 86.16 30.31
C GLU A 428 -10.74 87.60 29.98
N GLU A 429 -11.88 87.81 29.32
CA GLU A 429 -12.41 89.16 29.02
C GLU A 429 -12.70 89.96 30.30
N LYS A 430 -13.24 89.30 31.34
CA LYS A 430 -13.42 89.94 32.64
C LYS A 430 -12.09 90.26 33.31
N MET A 431 -11.05 89.45 33.12
CA MET A 431 -9.72 89.71 33.66
C MET A 431 -9.00 90.85 32.92
N GLU A 432 -9.23 91.01 31.62
CA GLU A 432 -8.70 92.15 30.84
C GLU A 432 -9.40 93.48 31.14
N GLN A 433 -10.63 93.45 31.67
CA GLN A 433 -11.38 94.65 32.06
C GLN A 433 -11.07 95.15 33.48
N PHE A 434 -10.31 94.39 34.27
CA PHE A 434 -9.78 94.79 35.58
C PHE A 434 -8.29 95.16 35.47
#